data_AF-A0A3N5HIL9-F1
#
_entry.id   AF-A0A3N5HIL9-F1
#
_cell.length_a   1.000
_cell.length_b   1.000
_cell.length_c   1.000
_cell.angle_alpha   90.00
_cell.angle_beta   90.00
_cell.angle_gamma   90.00
#
_symmetry.space_group_name_H-M   'P 1'
#
loop_
_entity.id
_entity.type
_entity.pdbx_description
1 polymer ?
#
loop_
_entity_poly.entity_id
_entity_poly.type
_entity_poly.pdbx_seq_one_letter_code
_entity_poly.pdbx_strand_id
1 'polypeptide(L)'
;MISLRKAMEDYLTMRQSLGFKLRDMGYNLRHFVSFMEKNGSSIITTELALRWAQQPPDVQPAHWAARLSFVRSFARYWSATDPRTEIPPMGLLPYRTKRATPYIYSNEEIQQLLKAARNLPPTTGLRPWTYYTLLGLMAVTGMRISEVVRLDGADVDLKQGLLTVRLTKFSKSRLIPCIHPLSKSSSFISIGGISFIPGL
;
A
#
# COMPACT_ATOMS: atom_id res chain seq x y z
N MET A 1 -15.75 -30.32 -16.98
CA MET A 1 -14.66 -29.36 -17.29
C MET A 1 -14.85 -28.15 -16.40
N ILE A 2 -13.86 -27.73 -15.60
CA ILE A 2 -14.00 -26.57 -14.71
C ILE A 2 -13.94 -25.30 -15.57
N SER A 3 -14.86 -24.36 -15.37
CA SER A 3 -14.87 -23.10 -16.12
C SER A 3 -13.73 -22.17 -15.69
N LEU A 4 -13.27 -21.31 -16.59
CA LEU A 4 -12.20 -20.34 -16.30
C LEU A 4 -12.57 -19.40 -15.12
N ARG A 5 -13.87 -19.07 -15.00
CA ARG A 5 -14.42 -18.31 -13.89
C ARG A 5 -14.28 -19.02 -12.55
N LYS A 6 -14.65 -20.30 -12.50
CA LYS A 6 -14.52 -21.11 -11.29
C LYS A 6 -13.04 -21.28 -10.90
N ALA A 7 -12.18 -21.55 -11.89
CA ALA A 7 -10.74 -21.64 -11.68
C ALA A 7 -10.13 -20.35 -11.10
N MET A 8 -10.57 -19.20 -11.58
CA MET A 8 -10.15 -17.89 -11.06
C MET A 8 -10.62 -17.67 -9.62
N GLU A 9 -11.86 -18.03 -9.28
CA GLU A 9 -12.37 -17.93 -7.91
C GLU A 9 -11.60 -18.82 -6.94
N ASP A 10 -11.33 -20.06 -7.34
CA ASP A 10 -10.55 -21.01 -6.53
C ASP A 10 -9.11 -20.50 -6.34
N TYR A 11 -8.49 -19.94 -7.39
CA TYR A 11 -7.18 -19.29 -7.30
C TYR A 11 -7.15 -18.10 -6.33
N LEU A 12 -8.14 -17.20 -6.41
CA LEU A 12 -8.23 -16.04 -5.53
C LEU A 12 -8.47 -16.45 -4.08
N THR A 13 -9.32 -17.45 -3.86
CA THR A 13 -9.61 -17.99 -2.52
C THR A 13 -8.35 -18.62 -1.90
N MET A 14 -7.64 -19.45 -2.66
CA MET A 14 -6.37 -20.04 -2.24
C MET A 14 -5.32 -18.97 -1.90
N ARG A 15 -5.18 -17.93 -2.72
CA ARG A 15 -4.23 -16.85 -2.45
C ARG A 15 -4.65 -16.01 -1.24
N GLN A 16 -5.94 -15.82 -0.99
CA GLN A 16 -6.43 -15.10 0.18
C GLN A 16 -6.22 -15.87 1.47
N SER A 17 -6.39 -17.19 1.48
CA SER A 17 -6.09 -18.02 2.66
C SER A 17 -4.61 -18.00 3.03
N LEU A 18 -3.72 -17.73 2.07
CA LEU A 18 -2.30 -17.48 2.28
C LEU A 18 -1.98 -16.03 2.76
N GLY A 19 -2.99 -15.22 3.05
CA GLY A 19 -2.84 -13.87 3.61
C GLY A 19 -2.64 -12.74 2.59
N PHE A 20 -2.78 -13.01 1.29
CA PHE A 20 -2.70 -11.95 0.28
C PHE A 20 -4.03 -11.17 0.18
N LYS A 21 -3.95 -9.83 0.17
CA LYS A 21 -5.15 -8.98 0.05
C LYS A 21 -5.79 -9.00 -1.35
N LEU A 22 -4.98 -9.19 -2.40
CA LEU A 22 -5.37 -9.36 -3.81
C LEU A 22 -6.43 -8.41 -4.40
N ARG A 23 -6.68 -7.23 -3.81
CA ARG A 23 -7.79 -6.36 -4.26
C ARG A 23 -7.68 -6.00 -5.74
N ASP A 24 -6.53 -5.46 -6.14
CA ASP A 24 -6.30 -5.06 -7.54
C ASP A 24 -6.21 -6.26 -8.48
N MET A 25 -5.56 -7.34 -8.04
CA MET A 25 -5.43 -8.56 -8.82
C MET A 25 -6.79 -9.22 -9.07
N GLY A 26 -7.64 -9.32 -8.05
CA GLY A 26 -8.96 -9.92 -8.14
C GLY A 26 -9.89 -9.15 -9.07
N TYR A 27 -9.90 -7.82 -8.98
CA TYR A 27 -10.63 -6.98 -9.93
C TYR A 27 -10.16 -7.22 -11.37
N ASN A 28 -8.84 -7.16 -11.60
CA ASN A 28 -8.26 -7.34 -12.92
C ASN A 28 -8.49 -8.74 -13.49
N LEU A 29 -8.36 -9.81 -12.68
CA LEU A 29 -8.61 -11.16 -13.13
C LEU A 29 -10.09 -11.40 -13.48
N ARG A 30 -11.04 -10.86 -12.70
CA ARG A 30 -12.46 -10.92 -13.05
C ARG A 30 -12.74 -10.23 -14.39
N HIS A 31 -12.13 -9.07 -14.61
CA HIS A 31 -12.25 -8.37 -15.88
C HIS A 31 -11.63 -9.16 -17.04
N PHE A 32 -10.48 -9.82 -16.81
CA PHE A 32 -9.84 -10.69 -17.78
C PHE A 32 -10.70 -11.91 -18.13
N VAL A 33 -11.26 -12.62 -17.15
CA VAL A 33 -12.13 -13.77 -17.40
C VAL A 33 -13.39 -13.36 -18.18
N SER A 34 -14.02 -12.24 -17.80
CA SER A 34 -15.17 -11.72 -18.56
C SER A 34 -14.78 -11.33 -19.99
N PHE A 35 -13.55 -10.85 -20.22
CA PHE A 35 -13.05 -10.62 -21.58
C PHE A 35 -12.86 -11.93 -22.36
N MET A 36 -12.30 -12.97 -21.74
CA MET A 36 -12.13 -14.29 -22.35
C MET A 36 -13.47 -14.91 -22.76
N GLU A 37 -14.46 -14.86 -21.86
CA GLU A 37 -15.83 -15.34 -22.13
C GLU A 37 -16.48 -14.59 -23.31
N LYS A 38 -16.33 -13.26 -23.38
CA LYS A 38 -16.82 -12.46 -24.51
C LYS A 38 -16.15 -12.81 -25.84
N ASN A 39 -14.90 -13.25 -25.82
CA ASN A 39 -14.17 -13.71 -27.01
C ASN A 39 -14.39 -15.21 -27.29
N GLY A 40 -15.24 -15.90 -26.51
CA GLY A 40 -15.55 -17.31 -26.70
C GLY A 40 -14.37 -18.26 -26.42
N SER A 41 -13.30 -17.78 -25.76
CA SER A 41 -12.12 -18.60 -25.48
C SER A 41 -12.10 -19.09 -24.04
N SER A 42 -11.89 -20.40 -23.87
CA SER A 42 -11.62 -21.03 -22.59
C SER A 42 -10.14 -21.24 -22.31
N ILE A 43 -9.28 -21.02 -23.31
CA ILE A 43 -7.84 -21.25 -23.25
C ILE A 43 -7.13 -19.90 -23.19
N ILE A 44 -6.35 -19.67 -22.14
CA ILE A 44 -5.53 -18.46 -22.02
C ILE A 44 -4.39 -18.57 -23.04
N THR A 45 -4.37 -17.62 -23.99
CA THR A 45 -3.27 -17.44 -24.94
C THR A 45 -2.53 -16.15 -24.68
N THR A 46 -1.29 -16.07 -25.13
CA THR A 46 -0.45 -14.88 -25.04
C THR A 46 -1.09 -13.69 -25.78
N GLU A 47 -1.68 -13.93 -26.95
CA GLU A 47 -2.34 -12.91 -27.76
C GLU A 47 -3.54 -12.29 -27.03
N LEU A 48 -4.44 -13.13 -26.48
CA LEU A 48 -5.63 -12.65 -25.78
C LEU A 48 -5.25 -11.91 -24.49
N ALA A 49 -4.25 -12.40 -23.76
CA ALA A 49 -3.73 -11.74 -22.57
C ALA A 49 -3.14 -10.35 -22.90
N LEU A 50 -2.42 -10.23 -24.02
CA LEU A 50 -1.83 -8.97 -24.47
C LEU A 50 -2.92 -7.98 -24.91
N ARG A 51 -3.87 -8.44 -25.74
CA ARG A 51 -5.01 -7.62 -26.21
C ARG A 51 -5.83 -7.09 -25.04
N TRP A 52 -6.11 -7.93 -24.05
CA TRP A 52 -6.79 -7.49 -22.83
C TRP A 52 -5.98 -6.47 -22.03
N ALA A 53 -4.68 -6.71 -21.84
CA ALA A 53 -3.83 -5.83 -21.05
C ALA A 53 -3.74 -4.41 -21.65
N GLN A 54 -3.74 -4.30 -22.98
CA GLN A 54 -3.62 -3.05 -23.73
C GLN A 54 -4.96 -2.32 -23.98
N GLN A 55 -6.10 -2.84 -23.50
CA GLN A 55 -7.41 -2.19 -23.71
C GLN A 55 -7.49 -0.70 -23.31
N PRO A 56 -6.85 -0.22 -22.24
CA PRO A 56 -6.82 1.21 -21.94
C PRO A 56 -5.75 1.88 -22.82
N PRO A 57 -6.12 2.78 -23.75
CA PRO A 57 -5.18 3.38 -24.68
C PRO A 57 -4.28 4.44 -24.02
N ASP A 58 -4.82 5.20 -23.05
CA ASP A 58 -4.17 6.40 -22.48
C ASP A 58 -3.54 6.14 -21.11
N VAL A 59 -2.80 5.04 -20.97
CA VAL A 59 -2.12 4.69 -19.72
C VAL A 59 -0.64 4.45 -19.94
N GLN A 60 0.14 4.64 -18.88
CA GLN A 60 1.57 4.35 -18.91
C GLN A 60 1.80 2.87 -19.22
N PRO A 61 2.84 2.49 -20.00
CA PRO A 61 3.17 1.08 -20.29
C PRO A 61 3.35 0.22 -19.02
N ALA A 62 3.69 0.86 -17.90
CA ALA A 62 3.67 0.29 -16.55
C ALA A 62 2.38 -0.45 -16.22
N HIS A 63 1.26 0.16 -16.57
CA HIS A 63 -0.06 -0.31 -16.24
C HIS A 63 -0.39 -1.56 -17.04
N TRP A 64 -0.09 -1.58 -18.35
CA TRP A 64 -0.25 -2.78 -19.17
C TRP A 64 0.63 -3.93 -18.67
N ALA A 65 1.89 -3.65 -18.32
CA ALA A 65 2.81 -4.65 -17.78
C ALA A 65 2.31 -5.22 -16.43
N ALA A 66 1.78 -4.36 -15.55
CA ALA A 66 1.18 -4.76 -14.28
C ALA A 66 -0.05 -5.64 -14.50
N ARG A 67 -0.96 -5.26 -15.40
CA ARG A 67 -2.12 -6.07 -15.80
C ARG A 67 -1.70 -7.46 -16.27
N LEU A 68 -0.70 -7.54 -17.16
CA LEU A 68 -0.19 -8.79 -17.68
C LEU A 68 0.46 -9.67 -16.59
N SER A 69 1.06 -9.05 -15.56
CA SER A 69 1.63 -9.79 -14.42
C SER A 69 0.57 -10.55 -13.61
N PHE A 70 -0.65 -10.00 -13.52
CA PHE A 70 -1.77 -10.70 -12.87
C PHE A 70 -2.19 -11.93 -13.66
N VAL A 71 -2.34 -11.78 -14.97
CA VAL A 71 -2.69 -12.89 -15.88
C VAL A 71 -1.61 -13.98 -15.84
N ARG A 72 -0.32 -13.63 -15.90
CA ARG A 72 0.78 -14.61 -15.79
C ARG A 72 0.71 -15.43 -14.50
N SER A 73 0.40 -14.77 -13.38
CA SER A 73 0.34 -15.42 -12.07
C SER A 73 -0.83 -16.39 -11.96
N PHE A 74 -1.95 -16.09 -12.64
CA PHE A 74 -3.09 -16.99 -12.75
C PHE A 74 -2.85 -18.10 -13.77
N ALA A 75 -2.31 -17.79 -14.95
CA ALA A 75 -1.98 -18.75 -15.99
C ALA A 75 -1.00 -19.82 -15.49
N ARG A 76 -0.01 -19.45 -14.66
CA ARG A 76 0.90 -20.42 -14.04
C ARG A 76 0.21 -21.39 -13.07
N TYR A 77 -0.83 -20.93 -12.38
CA TYR A 77 -1.65 -21.82 -11.54
C TYR A 77 -2.51 -22.73 -12.43
N TRP A 78 -3.12 -22.16 -13.47
CA TRP A 78 -4.05 -22.87 -14.32
C TRP A 78 -3.39 -23.86 -15.28
N SER A 79 -2.13 -23.62 -15.68
CA SER A 79 -1.37 -24.52 -16.56
C SER A 79 -1.13 -25.90 -15.96
N ALA A 80 -1.21 -26.04 -14.62
CA ALA A 80 -1.16 -27.33 -13.95
C ALA A 80 -2.45 -28.15 -14.14
N THR A 81 -3.57 -27.49 -14.45
CA THR A 81 -4.88 -28.13 -14.69
C THR A 81 -5.19 -28.26 -16.18
N ASP A 82 -4.89 -27.23 -16.98
CA ASP A 82 -5.04 -27.24 -18.45
C ASP A 82 -3.70 -26.92 -19.13
N PRO A 83 -2.98 -27.94 -19.64
CA PRO A 83 -1.69 -27.78 -20.30
C PRO A 83 -1.71 -26.92 -21.57
N ARG A 84 -2.88 -26.66 -22.16
CA ARG A 84 -3.04 -25.79 -23.33
C ARG A 84 -2.92 -24.31 -22.97
N THR A 85 -2.94 -23.99 -21.68
CA THR A 85 -2.78 -22.63 -21.17
C THR A 85 -1.39 -22.12 -21.44
N GLU A 86 -1.30 -21.04 -22.22
CA GLU A 86 -0.05 -20.31 -22.38
C GLU A 86 0.18 -19.36 -21.21
N ILE A 87 1.42 -19.32 -20.72
CA ILE A 87 1.85 -18.33 -19.74
C ILE A 87 2.52 -17.20 -20.54
N PRO A 88 1.94 -15.97 -20.59
CA PRO A 88 2.50 -14.89 -21.39
C PRO A 88 3.96 -14.63 -21.02
N PRO A 89 4.92 -14.67 -21.96
CA PRO A 89 6.34 -14.49 -21.67
C PRO A 89 6.63 -13.14 -21.00
N MET A 90 7.72 -13.12 -20.23
CA MET A 90 8.26 -11.87 -19.68
C MET A 90 8.80 -11.00 -20.82
N GLY A 91 8.66 -9.68 -20.72
CA GLY A 91 9.22 -8.74 -21.70
C GLY A 91 8.33 -8.38 -22.90
N LEU A 92 7.15 -8.99 -23.07
CA LEU A 92 6.18 -8.61 -24.13
C LEU A 92 5.80 -7.13 -24.12
N LEU A 93 5.79 -6.54 -22.93
CA LEU A 93 5.56 -5.12 -22.71
C LEU A 93 6.80 -4.58 -21.99
N PRO A 94 7.73 -3.91 -22.71
CA PRO A 94 8.93 -3.38 -22.11
C PRO A 94 8.55 -2.23 -21.18
N TYR A 95 8.55 -2.51 -19.88
CA TYR A 95 8.43 -1.47 -18.87
C TYR A 95 9.50 -1.69 -17.80
N ARG A 96 10.39 -0.71 -17.67
CA ARG A 96 11.25 -0.57 -16.50
C ARG A 96 10.57 0.37 -15.54
N THR A 97 10.18 -0.13 -14.38
CA THR A 97 9.77 0.73 -13.27
C THR A 97 10.93 1.68 -12.99
N LYS A 98 10.76 2.97 -13.34
CA LYS A 98 11.73 3.99 -12.92
C LYS A 98 11.59 4.08 -11.40
N ARG A 99 12.60 3.59 -10.67
CA ARG A 99 12.65 3.78 -9.24
C ARG A 99 12.68 5.28 -9.01
N ALA A 100 11.69 5.81 -8.29
CA ALA A 100 11.73 7.20 -7.88
C ALA A 100 13.04 7.40 -7.09
N THR A 101 13.85 8.36 -7.51
CA THR A 101 15.04 8.76 -6.73
C THR A 101 14.52 9.30 -5.40
N PRO A 102 14.91 8.72 -4.25
CA PRO A 102 14.42 9.19 -2.97
C PRO A 102 14.92 10.63 -2.76
N TYR A 103 14.00 11.55 -2.50
CA TYR A 103 14.33 12.88 -2.04
C TYR A 103 14.52 12.84 -0.53
N ILE A 104 15.69 13.24 -0.05
CA ILE A 104 16.00 13.33 1.38
C ILE A 104 15.77 14.78 1.77
N TYR A 105 14.76 15.02 2.62
CA TYR A 105 14.45 16.35 3.10
C TYR A 105 15.52 16.85 4.08
N SER A 106 15.90 18.13 3.96
CA SER A 106 16.71 18.78 4.99
C SER A 106 15.89 19.08 6.25
N ASN A 107 16.57 19.39 7.36
CA ASN A 107 15.89 19.78 8.59
C ASN A 107 15.02 21.03 8.38
N GLU A 108 15.48 21.99 7.58
CA GLU A 108 14.76 23.23 7.27
C GLU A 108 13.47 22.93 6.48
N GLU A 109 13.55 22.04 5.49
CA GLU A 109 12.38 21.62 4.70
C GLU A 109 11.36 20.88 5.55
N ILE A 110 11.80 20.01 6.45
CA ILE A 110 10.92 19.33 7.41
C ILE A 110 10.22 20.37 8.29
N GLN A 111 10.94 21.36 8.82
CA GLN A 111 10.34 22.43 9.63
C GLN A 111 9.33 23.26 8.83
N GLN A 112 9.62 23.57 7.58
CA GLN A 112 8.68 24.26 6.69
C GLN A 112 7.42 23.43 6.43
N LEU A 113 7.57 22.12 6.19
CA LEU A 113 6.46 21.20 5.99
C LEU A 113 5.56 21.10 7.22
N LEU A 114 6.16 21.02 8.42
CA LEU A 114 5.43 21.00 9.68
C LEU A 114 4.69 22.31 9.94
N LYS A 115 5.31 23.47 9.66
CA LYS A 115 4.64 24.77 9.74
C LYS A 115 3.45 24.84 8.77
N ALA A 116 3.62 24.38 7.54
CA ALA A 116 2.54 24.34 6.55
C ALA A 116 1.39 23.42 6.98
N ALA A 117 1.69 22.26 7.58
CA ALA A 117 0.68 21.34 8.10
C ALA A 117 -0.23 21.99 9.15
N ARG A 118 0.33 22.87 10.01
CA ARG A 118 -0.46 23.62 11.01
C ARG A 118 -1.44 24.63 10.40
N ASN A 119 -1.28 24.98 9.13
CA ASN A 119 -2.11 25.95 8.43
C ASN A 119 -3.12 25.27 7.47
N LEU A 120 -3.27 23.94 7.52
CA LEU A 120 -4.19 23.22 6.66
C LEU A 120 -5.67 23.54 6.98
N PRO A 121 -6.49 23.92 5.98
CA PRO A 121 -7.91 24.14 6.20
C PRO A 121 -8.71 22.82 6.36
N PRO A 122 -9.79 22.81 7.16
CA PRO A 122 -10.21 23.88 8.08
C PRO A 122 -9.25 24.00 9.27
N THR A 123 -8.78 25.21 9.53
CA THR A 123 -7.77 25.51 10.57
C THR A 123 -8.30 25.34 12.00
N THR A 124 -9.62 25.36 12.17
CA THR A 124 -10.31 25.15 13.45
C THR A 124 -10.52 23.67 13.79
N GLY A 125 -10.23 22.76 12.86
CA GLY A 125 -10.41 21.32 13.07
C GLY A 125 -9.18 20.63 13.66
N LEU A 126 -9.29 19.31 13.84
CA LEU A 126 -8.14 18.46 14.22
C LEU A 126 -7.14 18.26 13.08
N ARG A 127 -7.52 18.58 11.83
CA ARG A 127 -6.72 18.31 10.63
C ARG A 127 -5.30 18.90 10.72
N PRO A 128 -5.09 20.20 11.05
CA PRO A 128 -3.75 20.74 11.27
C PRO A 128 -2.88 19.90 12.22
N TRP A 129 -3.46 19.52 13.36
CA TRP A 129 -2.77 18.79 14.43
C TRP A 129 -2.48 17.34 14.03
N THR A 130 -3.41 16.69 13.34
CA THR A 130 -3.22 15.33 12.81
C THR A 130 -2.08 15.29 11.82
N TYR A 131 -2.05 16.19 10.83
CA TYR A 131 -0.98 16.20 9.83
C TYR A 131 0.37 16.63 10.43
N TYR A 132 0.38 17.61 11.33
CA TYR A 132 1.60 17.99 12.06
C TYR A 132 2.19 16.80 12.82
N THR A 133 1.36 16.09 13.59
CA THR A 133 1.78 14.93 14.39
C THR A 133 2.22 13.77 13.50
N LEU A 134 1.47 13.47 12.44
CA LEU A 134 1.80 12.39 11.50
C LEU A 134 3.15 12.63 10.83
N LEU A 135 3.38 13.83 10.31
CA LEU A 135 4.64 14.18 9.64
C LEU A 135 5.81 14.23 10.63
N GLY A 136 5.59 14.78 11.83
CA GLY A 136 6.60 14.82 12.88
C GLY A 136 7.02 13.43 13.34
N LEU A 137 6.06 12.53 13.55
CA LEU A 137 6.33 11.13 13.87
C LEU A 137 7.13 10.47 12.76
N MET A 138 6.73 10.62 11.49
CA MET A 138 7.47 10.05 10.36
C MET A 138 8.92 10.57 10.30
N ALA A 139 9.12 11.87 10.54
CA ALA A 139 10.45 12.48 10.50
C ALA A 139 11.38 11.99 11.62
N VAL A 140 10.88 11.85 12.85
CA VAL A 140 11.71 11.48 14.01
C VAL A 140 11.91 9.95 14.13
N THR A 141 10.90 9.16 13.75
CA THR A 141 10.91 7.70 13.96
C THR A 141 11.26 6.89 12.71
N GLY A 142 11.22 7.51 11.54
CA GLY A 142 11.36 6.80 10.26
C GLY A 142 10.22 5.81 9.98
N MET A 143 9.08 5.93 10.67
CA MET A 143 7.91 5.08 10.42
C MET A 143 7.36 5.29 9.02
N ARG A 144 6.89 4.21 8.40
CA ARG A 144 6.16 4.31 7.14
C ARG A 144 4.78 4.91 7.39
N ILE A 145 4.23 5.63 6.42
CA ILE A 145 2.88 6.21 6.53
C ILE A 145 1.82 5.19 6.95
N SER A 146 1.88 3.96 6.44
CA SER A 146 0.92 2.91 6.80
C SER A 146 1.06 2.39 8.23
N GLU A 147 2.23 2.58 8.85
CA GLU A 147 2.48 2.24 10.25
C GLU A 147 1.91 3.35 11.15
N VAL A 148 2.15 4.62 10.79
CA VAL A 148 1.63 5.77 11.56
C VAL A 148 0.09 5.83 11.52
N VAL A 149 -0.51 5.62 10.35
CA VAL A 149 -1.99 5.64 10.18
C VAL A 149 -2.68 4.50 10.93
N ARG A 150 -1.98 3.41 11.26
CA ARG A 150 -2.53 2.27 12.00
C ARG A 150 -2.26 2.31 13.50
N LEU A 151 -1.53 3.32 13.96
CA LEU A 151 -1.19 3.45 15.37
C LEU A 151 -2.46 3.72 16.16
N ASP A 152 -2.71 2.92 17.18
CA ASP A 152 -3.83 3.10 18.09
C ASP A 152 -3.36 3.70 19.43
N GLY A 153 -4.27 4.23 20.25
CA GLY A 153 -3.94 4.79 21.56
C GLY A 153 -3.26 3.78 22.49
N ALA A 154 -3.59 2.50 22.36
CA ALA A 154 -2.97 1.40 23.11
C ALA A 154 -1.53 1.08 22.66
N ASP A 155 -1.08 1.63 21.53
CA ASP A 155 0.28 1.46 21.00
C ASP A 155 1.23 2.57 21.44
N VAL A 156 0.72 3.61 22.11
CA VAL A 156 1.48 4.79 22.52
C VAL A 156 1.64 4.78 24.04
N ASP A 157 2.84 4.44 24.51
CA ASP A 157 3.21 4.64 25.89
C ASP A 157 3.91 5.99 26.04
N LEU A 158 3.13 7.03 26.34
CA LEU A 158 3.65 8.37 26.60
C LEU A 158 4.45 8.47 27.90
N LYS A 159 4.27 7.55 28.86
CA LYS A 159 5.00 7.56 30.13
C LYS A 159 6.43 7.09 29.93
N GLN A 160 6.61 6.05 29.12
CA GLN A 160 7.92 5.50 28.80
C GLN A 160 8.52 6.09 27.52
N GLY A 161 7.73 6.82 26.72
CA GLY A 161 8.16 7.35 25.42
C GLY A 161 8.35 6.26 24.38
N LEU A 162 7.48 5.23 24.38
CA LEU A 162 7.58 4.09 23.47
C LEU A 162 6.37 4.00 22.53
N LEU A 163 6.66 3.69 21.27
CA LEU A 163 5.66 3.35 20.26
C LEU A 163 5.75 1.88 19.90
N THR A 164 4.62 1.20 19.98
CA THR A 164 4.48 -0.20 19.59
C THR A 164 3.95 -0.28 18.16
N VAL A 165 4.81 -0.56 17.20
CA VAL A 165 4.37 -0.74 15.82
C VAL A 165 3.95 -2.18 15.62
N ARG A 166 2.63 -2.43 15.65
CA ARG A 166 2.05 -3.75 15.40
C ARG A 166 1.90 -4.03 13.91
N LEU A 167 2.00 -5.30 13.52
CA LEU A 167 1.59 -5.80 12.19
C LEU A 167 2.28 -5.08 11.01
N THR A 168 3.60 -4.96 11.06
CA THR A 168 4.40 -4.52 9.90
C THR A 168 4.36 -5.57 8.79
N LYS A 169 4.95 -5.29 7.61
CA LYS A 169 5.07 -6.30 6.54
C LYS A 169 5.73 -7.56 7.16
N PHE A 170 5.08 -8.72 7.05
CA PHE A 170 5.43 -9.99 7.70
C PHE A 170 4.99 -10.18 9.16
N SER A 171 4.00 -9.43 9.65
CA SER A 171 3.42 -9.59 10.99
C SER A 171 4.43 -9.43 12.14
N LYS A 172 5.56 -8.76 11.88
CA LYS A 172 6.55 -8.44 12.91
C LYS A 172 6.13 -7.17 13.65
N SER A 173 6.22 -7.22 14.96
CA SER A 173 6.07 -6.04 15.81
C SER A 173 7.46 -5.50 16.18
N ARG A 174 7.59 -4.18 16.27
CA ARG A 174 8.81 -3.55 16.78
C ARG A 174 8.47 -2.41 17.72
N LEU A 175 9.28 -2.23 18.76
CA LEU A 175 9.24 -1.07 19.63
C LEU A 175 10.13 0.01 19.03
N ILE A 176 9.60 1.23 18.94
CA ILE A 176 10.37 2.40 18.55
C ILE A 176 10.45 3.31 19.77
N PRO A 177 11.65 3.56 20.34
CA PRO A 177 11.80 4.60 21.33
C PRO A 177 11.59 5.95 20.65
N CYS A 178 10.67 6.76 21.16
CA CYS A 178 10.61 8.16 20.81
C CYS A 178 11.77 8.85 21.54
N ILE A 179 12.87 9.08 20.83
CA ILE A 179 14.00 9.84 21.36
C ILE A 179 13.63 11.33 21.35
N HIS A 180 12.86 11.76 22.36
CA HIS A 180 13.12 13.02 23.04
C HIS A 180 12.62 12.87 24.47
N PRO A 181 13.44 13.19 25.50
CA PRO A 181 12.96 13.19 26.87
C PRO A 181 11.85 14.22 26.99
N LEU A 182 10.64 13.76 27.33
CA LEU A 182 9.58 14.55 27.98
C LEU A 182 9.96 14.90 29.45
N SER A 183 11.21 14.65 29.85
CA SER A 183 11.77 14.92 31.16
C SER A 183 12.72 16.11 31.08
N LYS A 184 12.22 17.29 31.49
CA LYS A 184 12.96 18.46 31.97
C LYS A 184 14.08 18.99 31.07
N SER A 185 13.75 19.93 30.19
CA SER A 185 14.60 21.10 29.88
C SER A 185 13.78 22.12 29.09
N SER A 186 13.80 23.34 29.58
CA SER A 186 13.02 24.49 29.14
C SER A 186 13.36 24.88 27.70
N SER A 187 12.55 24.50 26.72
CA SER A 187 12.32 25.20 25.44
C SER A 187 11.24 24.44 24.65
N PHE A 188 10.12 25.12 24.45
CA PHE A 188 8.85 24.62 23.92
C PHE A 188 8.94 23.94 22.54
N ILE A 189 8.59 22.65 22.47
CA ILE A 189 7.83 22.07 21.34
C ILE A 189 6.78 21.13 21.95
N SER A 190 5.58 21.67 22.14
CA SER A 190 4.40 20.91 22.56
C SER A 190 3.85 20.15 21.34
N ILE A 191 3.91 18.82 21.39
CA ILE A 191 3.10 17.95 20.52
C ILE A 191 1.84 17.62 21.33
N GLY A 192 0.70 18.14 20.88
CA GLY A 192 -0.61 17.89 21.49
C GLY A 192 -1.01 18.95 22.51
N GLY A 193 -1.59 20.05 22.03
CA GLY A 193 -2.26 21.06 22.85
C GLY A 193 -3.59 20.56 23.44
N ILE A 194 -3.55 19.51 24.27
CA ILE A 194 -4.66 19.14 25.16
C ILE A 194 -4.13 19.27 26.58
N SER A 195 -4.36 20.43 27.18
CA SER A 195 -4.17 20.63 28.62
C SER A 195 -5.40 20.09 29.33
N PHE A 196 -5.30 18.94 29.99
CA PHE A 196 -6.29 18.54 30.99
C PHE A 196 -6.01 19.33 32.26
N ILE A 197 -6.96 20.20 32.66
CA ILE A 197 -6.97 20.84 33.98
C ILE A 197 -7.49 19.79 34.99
N PRO A 198 -6.72 19.38 36.01
CA PRO A 198 -7.24 18.61 37.12
C PRO A 198 -7.71 19.56 38.22
N GLY A 199 -9.02 19.61 38.45
CA GLY A 199 -9.62 20.08 39.71
C GLY A 199 -9.70 21.59 39.91
N LEU A 200 -10.78 22.18 39.40
CA LEU A 200 -11.79 22.92 40.17
C LEU A 200 -13.12 22.82 39.40
#